data_AF-A0A4V1UXF7-F1
#
_entry.id   AF-A0A4V1UXF7-F1
#
_cell.length_a   1.000
_cell.length_b   1.000
_cell.length_c   1.000
_cell.angle_alpha   90.00
_cell.angle_beta   90.00
_cell.angle_gamma   90.00
#
_symmetry.space_group_name_H-M   'P 1'
#
loop_
_entity.id
_entity.type
_entity.pdbx_description
1 polymer ?
#
loop_
_entity_poly.entity_id
_entity_poly.type
_entity_poly.pdbx_seq_one_letter_code
_entity_poly.pdbx_strand_id
1 'polypeptide(L)'
;MPFTLSHPAIVLPLRRWGLPLSALALGSMAPDFPSFVMVSGRSEFSHSLPGLFLANLPMGIGALWLFHVALKWPLLSLLPKAHRAKLTPVASQFHCRSWVDLSKIAFAVLLGAFSHLLWDNLTHNGWWIS
;
A
#
# COMPACT_ATOMS: atom_id res chain seq x y z
N MET A 1 -8.05 14.54 -4.07
CA MET A 1 -6.76 14.94 -4.71
C MET A 1 -5.77 13.78 -4.55
N PRO A 2 -5.03 13.33 -5.57
CA PRO A 2 -4.14 12.18 -5.43
C PRO A 2 -2.85 12.63 -4.75
N PHE A 3 -2.90 12.91 -3.45
CA PHE A 3 -1.67 13.07 -2.66
C PHE A 3 -1.14 11.66 -2.35
N THR A 4 -0.35 11.14 -3.26
CA THR A 4 0.22 9.79 -3.25
C THR A 4 1.12 9.48 -2.06
N LEU A 5 1.67 10.51 -1.39
CA LEU A 5 2.55 10.35 -0.24
C LEU A 5 1.89 10.63 1.12
N SER A 6 0.73 11.29 1.17
CA SER A 6 0.03 11.50 2.45
C SER A 6 -0.53 10.20 2.99
N HIS A 7 -1.03 9.32 2.13
CA HIS A 7 -1.64 8.05 2.52
C HIS A 7 -0.63 7.05 3.09
N PRO A 8 0.56 6.85 2.49
CA PRO A 8 1.64 6.08 3.12
C PRO A 8 2.16 6.68 4.43
N ALA A 9 2.03 8.00 4.63
CA ALA A 9 2.47 8.63 5.88
C ALA A 9 1.58 8.24 7.07
N ILE A 10 0.28 7.99 6.82
CA ILE A 10 -0.70 7.60 7.85
C ILE A 10 -0.39 6.23 8.44
N VAL A 11 0.24 5.35 7.65
CA VAL A 11 0.55 3.99 8.09
C VAL A 11 1.90 3.86 8.80
N LEU A 12 2.72 4.92 8.85
CA LEU A 12 4.01 4.92 9.56
C LEU A 12 3.87 4.55 11.05
N PRO A 13 2.91 5.11 11.82
CA PRO A 13 2.67 4.70 13.21
C PRO A 13 2.27 3.24 13.36
N LEU A 14 1.62 2.64 12.35
CA LEU A 14 1.16 1.24 12.37
C LEU A 14 2.31 0.24 12.27
N ARG A 15 3.52 0.70 11.91
CA ARG A 15 4.75 -0.12 11.99
C ARG A 15 4.97 -0.70 13.38
N ARG A 16 4.52 -0.02 14.45
CA ARG A 16 4.67 -0.49 15.84
C ARG A 16 3.93 -1.80 16.12
N TRP A 17 3.01 -2.21 15.25
CA TRP A 17 2.26 -3.47 15.36
C TRP A 17 2.97 -4.67 14.71
N GLY A 18 4.22 -4.50 14.26
CA GLY A 18 5.00 -5.58 13.64
C GLY A 18 4.52 -5.97 12.24
N LEU A 19 3.70 -5.13 11.60
CA LEU A 19 3.20 -5.36 10.25
C LEU A 19 4.23 -4.93 9.19
N PRO A 20 4.25 -5.59 8.01
CA PRO A 20 5.17 -5.21 6.94
C PRO A 20 4.84 -3.80 6.41
N LEU A 21 5.74 -2.85 6.61
CA LEU A 21 5.52 -1.45 6.23
C LEU A 21 5.29 -1.27 4.72
N SER A 22 5.96 -2.06 3.88
CA SER A 22 5.75 -2.02 2.43
C SER A 22 4.34 -2.49 2.03
N ALA A 23 3.77 -3.46 2.76
CA ALA A 23 2.40 -3.92 2.53
C ALA A 23 1.38 -2.87 2.98
N LEU A 24 1.61 -2.22 4.13
CA LEU A 24 0.81 -1.09 4.59
C LEU A 24 0.83 0.07 3.60
N ALA A 25 2.02 0.47 3.14
CA ALA A 25 2.19 1.59 2.23
C ALA A 25 1.51 1.32 0.88
N LEU A 26 1.77 0.16 0.27
CA LEU A 26 1.16 -0.19 -1.02
C LEU A 26 -0.34 -0.46 -0.90
N GLY A 27 -0.80 -0.97 0.24
CA GLY A 27 -2.23 -1.05 0.56
C GLY A 27 -2.88 0.33 0.62
N SER A 28 -2.25 1.31 1.27
CA SER A 28 -2.76 2.69 1.33
C SER A 28 -2.80 3.42 -0.01
N MET A 29 -2.10 2.90 -1.02
CA MET A 29 -2.13 3.44 -2.39
C MET A 29 -3.08 2.66 -3.31
N ALA A 30 -3.51 1.46 -2.91
CA ALA A 30 -4.31 0.58 -3.75
C ALA A 30 -5.65 1.18 -4.21
N PRO A 31 -6.41 1.94 -3.39
CA PRO A 31 -7.66 2.58 -3.84
C PRO A 31 -7.49 3.50 -5.05
N ASP A 32 -6.32 4.14 -5.21
CA ASP A 32 -6.01 5.06 -6.29
C ASP A 32 -5.48 4.40 -7.57
N PHE A 33 -5.05 3.13 -7.51
CA PHE A 33 -4.47 2.43 -8.66
C PHE A 33 -5.38 2.40 -9.91
N PRO A 34 -6.71 2.20 -9.81
CA PRO A 34 -7.59 2.28 -10.98
C PRO A 34 -7.51 3.62 -11.71
N SER A 35 -7.33 4.72 -10.98
CA SER A 35 -7.20 6.07 -11.53
C SER A 35 -5.85 6.23 -12.27
N PHE A 36 -4.77 5.63 -11.77
CA PHE A 36 -3.46 5.65 -12.45
C PHE A 36 -3.45 4.85 -13.75
N VAL A 37 -4.20 3.76 -13.82
CA VAL A 37 -4.28 2.88 -15.00
C VAL A 37 -5.41 3.31 -15.95
N MET A 38 -6.05 4.47 -15.71
CA MET A 38 -7.16 5.01 -16.50
C MET A 38 -8.32 4.02 -16.68
N VAL A 39 -8.61 3.20 -15.67
CA VAL A 39 -9.73 2.25 -15.71
C VAL A 39 -10.99 2.96 -15.25
N SER A 40 -11.66 3.61 -16.19
CA SER A 40 -12.93 4.34 -15.98
C SER A 40 -13.96 3.46 -15.27
N GLY A 41 -14.60 4.01 -14.22
CA GLY A 41 -15.65 3.32 -13.45
C GLY A 41 -15.15 2.34 -12.37
N ARG A 42 -13.86 2.00 -12.32
CA ARG A 42 -13.30 1.15 -11.24
C ARG A 42 -12.74 1.93 -10.05
N SER A 43 -12.53 3.24 -10.21
CA SER A 43 -12.09 4.12 -9.12
C SER A 43 -13.14 4.26 -8.03
N GLU A 44 -14.42 4.39 -8.36
CA GLU A 44 -15.46 4.43 -7.32
C GLU A 44 -15.62 3.08 -6.63
N PHE A 45 -15.54 1.99 -7.41
CA PHE A 45 -15.61 0.65 -6.85
C PHE A 45 -14.47 0.39 -5.85
N SER A 46 -13.23 0.82 -6.12
CA SER A 46 -12.11 0.64 -5.18
C SER A 46 -12.27 1.42 -3.87
N HIS A 47 -13.13 2.45 -3.84
CA HIS A 47 -13.45 3.21 -2.64
C HIS A 47 -14.64 2.66 -1.86
N SER A 48 -15.29 1.60 -2.35
CA SER A 48 -16.38 0.91 -1.66
C SER A 48 -15.88 -0.17 -0.67
N LEU A 49 -16.74 -0.56 0.27
CA LEU A 49 -16.45 -1.68 1.19
C LEU A 49 -16.18 -3.01 0.44
N PRO A 50 -16.97 -3.40 -0.59
CA PRO A 50 -16.62 -4.55 -1.43
C PRO A 50 -15.30 -4.37 -2.19
N GLY A 51 -15.03 -3.15 -2.66
CA GLY A 51 -13.80 -2.78 -3.34
C GLY A 51 -12.55 -2.99 -2.50
N LEU A 52 -12.64 -2.79 -1.18
CA LEU A 52 -11.54 -3.06 -0.26
C LEU A 52 -10.98 -4.48 -0.40
N PHE A 53 -11.86 -5.47 -0.55
CA PHE A 53 -11.48 -6.87 -0.66
C PHE A 53 -11.30 -7.31 -2.11
N LEU A 54 -12.18 -6.89 -3.03
CA LEU A 54 -12.19 -7.40 -4.41
C LEU A 54 -11.27 -6.63 -5.35
N ALA A 55 -10.96 -5.36 -5.04
CA ALA A 55 -10.05 -4.53 -5.83
C ALA A 55 -8.74 -4.24 -5.07
N ASN A 56 -8.82 -3.66 -3.87
CA ASN A 56 -7.63 -3.13 -3.19
C ASN A 56 -6.69 -4.23 -2.70
N LEU A 57 -7.22 -5.35 -2.21
CA LEU A 57 -6.40 -6.48 -1.79
C LEU A 57 -5.58 -7.08 -2.95
N PRO A 58 -6.16 -7.51 -4.09
CA PRO A 58 -5.36 -8.06 -5.20
C PRO A 58 -4.42 -7.01 -5.80
N MET A 59 -4.86 -5.74 -5.89
CA MET A 59 -4.02 -4.64 -6.37
C MET A 59 -2.83 -4.35 -5.46
N GLY A 60 -3.04 -4.29 -4.14
CA GLY A 60 -2.00 -4.08 -3.15
C GLY A 60 -1.01 -5.24 -3.08
N ILE A 61 -1.49 -6.48 -3.18
CA ILE A 61 -0.61 -7.67 -3.27
C ILE A 61 0.20 -7.66 -4.57
N GLY A 62 -0.44 -7.36 -5.71
CA GLY A 62 0.24 -7.27 -7.00
C GLY A 62 1.32 -6.18 -7.02
N ALA A 63 1.02 -5.01 -6.48
CA ALA A 63 1.98 -3.93 -6.33
C ALA A 63 3.13 -4.29 -5.37
N LEU A 64 2.83 -4.99 -4.27
CA LEU A 64 3.84 -5.47 -3.33
C LEU A 64 4.78 -6.48 -3.99
N TRP A 65 4.23 -7.41 -4.76
CA TRP A 65 5.02 -8.35 -5.55
C TRP A 65 5.90 -7.62 -6.55
N LEU A 66 5.34 -6.72 -7.35
CA LEU A 66 6.08 -5.92 -8.33
C LEU A 66 7.19 -5.11 -7.67
N PHE A 67 6.90 -4.51 -6.52
CA PHE A 67 7.88 -3.75 -5.74
C PHE A 67 9.06 -4.62 -5.34
N HIS A 68 8.82 -5.78 -4.73
CA HIS A 68 9.91 -6.64 -4.24
C HIS A 68 10.70 -7.35 -5.34
N VAL A 69 10.05 -7.69 -6.45
CA VAL A 69 10.67 -8.42 -7.57
C VAL A 69 11.40 -7.48 -8.52
N ALA A 70 10.79 -6.36 -8.90
CA ALA A 70 11.30 -5.52 -9.99
C ALA A 70 11.85 -4.16 -9.52
N LEU A 71 11.18 -3.49 -8.57
CA LEU A 71 11.45 -2.07 -8.31
C LEU A 71 12.44 -1.82 -7.17
N LYS A 72 12.44 -2.67 -6.13
CA LYS A 72 13.19 -2.45 -4.89
C LYS A 72 14.67 -2.20 -5.11
N TRP A 73 15.34 -3.06 -5.89
CA TRP A 73 16.78 -2.98 -6.10
C TRP A 73 17.20 -1.82 -7.03
N PRO A 74 16.51 -1.58 -8.17
CA PRO A 74 16.73 -0.38 -8.97
C PRO A 74 16.52 0.92 -8.18
N LEU A 75 15.46 1.02 -7.37
CA LEU A 75 15.22 2.23 -6.58
C LEU A 75 16.34 2.48 -5.56
N LEU A 76 16.87 1.44 -4.92
CA LEU A 76 18.02 1.55 -4.01
C LEU A 76 19.31 1.97 -4.74
N SER A 77 19.49 1.55 -5.99
CA SER A 77 20.68 1.90 -6.78
C SER A 77 20.68 3.35 -7.26
N LEU A 78 19.53 4.04 -7.23
CA LEU A 78 19.42 5.47 -7.50
C LEU A 78 19.71 6.35 -6.27
N LEU A 79 19.71 5.78 -5.05
CA LEU A 79 19.95 6.56 -3.84
C LEU A 79 21.44 6.89 -3.62
N PRO A 80 21.76 8.03 -2.97
CA PRO A 80 23.12 8.36 -2.55
C PRO A 80 23.72 7.26 -1.65
N LYS A 81 25.04 7.05 -1.73
CA LYS A 81 25.76 5.97 -1.02
C LYS A 81 25.40 5.86 0.46
N ALA A 82 25.31 6.99 1.17
CA ALA A 82 24.98 7.03 2.60
C ALA A 82 23.57 6.47 2.92
N HIS A 83 22.58 6.74 2.06
CA HIS A 83 21.22 6.24 2.23
C HIS A 83 21.11 4.78 1.81
N ARG A 84 21.75 4.41 0.69
CA ARG A 84 21.81 3.02 0.22
C ARG A 84 22.39 2.10 1.28
N ALA A 85 23.52 2.47 1.89
CA ALA A 85 24.17 1.67 2.94
C ALA A 85 23.25 1.40 4.14
N LYS A 86 22.40 2.37 4.53
CA LYS A 86 21.45 2.22 5.64
C LYS A 86 20.21 1.41 5.25
N LEU A 87 19.75 1.50 4.00
CA LEU A 87 18.50 0.89 3.55
C LEU A 87 18.68 -0.52 2.99
N THR A 88 19.85 -0.86 2.44
CA THR A 88 20.13 -2.20 1.90
C THR A 88 19.87 -3.33 2.92
N PRO A 89 20.32 -3.24 4.19
CA PRO A 89 20.04 -4.28 5.19
C PRO A 89 18.55 -4.40 5.53
N VAL A 90 17.80 -3.31 5.47
CA VAL A 90 16.35 -3.31 5.73
C VAL A 90 15.60 -3.92 4.54
N ALA A 91 16.04 -3.61 3.32
CA ALA A 91 15.42 -4.07 2.08
C ALA A 91 15.55 -5.59 1.86
N SER A 92 16.59 -6.22 2.42
CA SER A 92 16.82 -7.66 2.35
C SER A 92 16.04 -8.47 3.40
N GLN A 93 15.42 -7.82 4.39
CA GLN A 93 14.73 -8.51 5.50
C GLN A 93 13.31 -8.96 5.16
N PHE A 94 12.71 -8.49 4.07
CA PHE A 94 11.35 -8.88 3.70
C PHE A 94 11.31 -10.32 3.20
N HIS A 95 10.57 -11.17 3.92
CA HIS A 95 10.38 -12.57 3.58
C HIS A 95 8.92 -12.95 3.80
N CYS A 96 8.35 -13.73 2.88
CA CYS A 96 7.06 -14.40 3.04
C CYS A 96 7.34 -15.90 2.98
N ARG A 97 7.46 -16.56 4.14
CA ARG A 97 7.85 -17.98 4.22
C ARG A 97 6.75 -18.87 4.79
N SER A 98 5.74 -18.29 5.41
CA SER A 98 4.65 -19.01 6.04
C SER A 98 3.27 -18.44 5.68
N TRP A 99 2.24 -19.26 5.86
CA TRP A 99 0.84 -18.82 5.77
C TRP A 99 0.51 -17.69 6.74
N VAL A 100 1.20 -17.64 7.89
CA VAL A 100 1.09 -16.56 8.87
C VAL A 100 1.66 -15.25 8.32
N ASP A 101 2.74 -15.29 7.54
CA ASP A 101 3.27 -14.10 6.88
C ASP A 101 2.31 -13.60 5.81
N LEU A 102 1.69 -14.52 5.06
CA LEU A 102 0.72 -14.17 4.04
C LEU A 102 -0.52 -13.50 4.66
N SER A 103 -1.04 -14.03 5.77
CA SER A 103 -2.17 -13.41 6.47
C SER A 103 -1.82 -12.04 7.04
N LYS A 104 -0.61 -11.87 7.60
CA LYS A 104 -0.09 -10.56 8.03
C LYS A 104 0.04 -9.58 6.89
N ILE A 105 0.52 -10.01 5.72
CA ILE A 105 0.62 -9.18 4.52
C ILE A 105 -0.78 -8.77 4.06
N ALA A 106 -1.71 -9.71 3.93
CA ALA A 106 -3.08 -9.41 3.53
C ALA A 106 -3.76 -8.43 4.50
N PHE A 107 -3.60 -8.66 5.81
CA PHE A 107 -4.11 -7.76 6.84
C PHE A 107 -3.48 -6.37 6.75
N ALA A 108 -2.16 -6.29 6.53
CA ALA A 108 -1.46 -5.02 6.35
C ALA A 108 -1.93 -4.26 5.11
N VAL A 109 -2.15 -4.95 3.98
CA VAL A 109 -2.70 -4.35 2.76
C VAL A 109 -4.11 -3.79 3.02
N LEU A 110 -4.99 -4.58 3.64
CA LEU A 110 -6.35 -4.14 3.98
C LEU A 110 -6.35 -2.97 4.94
N LEU A 111 -5.50 -3.00 5.98
CA LEU A 111 -5.38 -1.93 6.95
C LEU A 111 -4.85 -0.64 6.30
N GLY A 112 -3.90 -0.76 5.38
CA GLY A 112 -3.43 0.37 4.58
C GLY A 112 -4.54 0.96 3.72
N ALA A 113 -5.25 0.13 2.95
CA ALA A 113 -6.35 0.58 2.11
C ALA A 113 -7.48 1.21 2.94
N PHE A 114 -7.83 0.62 4.08
CA PHE A 114 -8.81 1.18 4.99
C PHE A 114 -8.38 2.55 5.56
N SER A 115 -7.10 2.72 5.87
CA SER A 115 -6.58 4.02 6.34
C SER A 115 -6.71 5.12 5.28
N HIS A 116 -6.58 4.77 4.00
CA HIS A 116 -6.84 5.67 2.88
C HIS A 116 -8.31 6.08 2.86
N LEU A 117 -9.22 5.10 2.90
CA LEU A 117 -10.66 5.34 2.93
C LEU A 117 -11.08 6.25 4.10
N LEU A 118 -10.56 5.99 5.30
CA LEU A 118 -10.80 6.83 6.46
C LEU A 118 -10.32 8.28 6.26
N TRP A 119 -9.14 8.45 5.68
CA TRP A 119 -8.55 9.77 5.47
C TRP A 119 -9.30 10.59 4.42
N ASP A 120 -9.72 9.95 3.34
CA ASP A 120 -10.57 10.56 2.33
C ASP A 120 -11.90 11.02 2.92
N ASN A 121 -12.51 10.22 3.79
CA ASN A 121 -13.74 10.60 4.49
C ASN A 121 -13.57 11.80 5.41
N LEU A 122 -12.44 11.91 6.12
CA LEU A 122 -12.15 13.06 6.97
C LEU A 122 -11.88 14.34 6.17
N THR A 123 -11.39 14.23 4.94
CA THR A 123 -10.99 15.38 4.12
C THR A 123 -12.06 15.83 3.12
N HIS A 124 -12.99 14.95 2.75
CA HIS A 124 -14.07 15.24 1.80
C HIS A 124 -15.42 14.93 2.47
N ASN A 125 -16.23 15.97 2.70
CA ASN A 125 -17.57 15.88 3.31
C ASN A 125 -18.51 14.92 2.56
N GLY A 126 -18.53 13.63 2.92
CA GLY A 126 -19.72 12.77 2.83
C GLY A 126 -19.98 11.97 1.55
N TRP A 127 -19.02 11.77 0.63
CA TRP A 127 -19.26 11.01 -0.61
C TRP A 127 -19.16 9.47 -0.47
N TRP A 128 -19.65 8.90 0.65
CA TRP A 128 -19.11 7.62 1.13
C TRP A 128 -19.94 6.34 1.02
N ILE A 129 -21.19 6.33 0.57
CA ILE A 129 -21.90 5.05 0.47
C ILE A 129 -22.89 5.06 -0.70
N SER A 130 -22.51 4.42 -1.80
CA SER A 130 -23.40 3.94 -2.86
C SER A 130 -23.08 2.49 -3.17
#